data_AF-A0A9W3B2X7-F1
#
_entry.id   AF-A0A9W3B2X7-F1
#
_cell.length_a   1.000
_cell.length_b   1.000
_cell.length_c   1.000
_cell.angle_alpha   90.00
_cell.angle_beta   90.00
_cell.angle_gamma   90.00
#
_symmetry.space_group_name_H-M   'P 1'
#
loop_
_entity.id
_entity.type
_entity.pdbx_description
1 polymer ?
#
loop_
_entity_poly.entity_id
_entity_poly.type
_entity_poly.pdbx_seq_one_letter_code
_entity_poly.pdbx_strand_id
1 'polypeptide(L)'
;MNKDGQLTGHVAEEYVKDDTEICFPKNSFGNRNKGDYETQESEGGEADLHKYLVGCKKNPGHKQFIPVDEFTLKHLPEGHHDKDLYDFIKVTAELTVRVDVKMSSPHRPEFWPQTTQPYPFYNMSGKRNLRTGSGSMWRVNKFQDGDCTDKDYEFTDYSECWCRKCQDSDSPSNVWWEFDVYTAAHVVFDDIEASYTILRLFYDKYDSPLVSVDKVSVVDVSIHYDVSQLKCVTCDKSIGNKLMSIVKHYRNVWHKIENKYITADSKHKINFIVSHPHGCSKQVSVGRWKEKHYVGVKSKFTYTTSTCPGSSGAHVQCVGYNYCYSDLVHSGSLQSGLNFSGASSVL
;
A
#
# COMPACT_ATOMS: atom_id res chain seq x y z
N MET A 1 -13.44 18.78 -59.99
CA MET A 1 -13.84 17.40 -60.35
C MET A 1 -12.55 16.59 -60.49
N ASN A 2 -12.50 15.42 -59.84
CA ASN A 2 -11.35 14.53 -59.55
C ASN A 2 -10.42 15.06 -58.44
N LYS A 3 -10.51 14.57 -57.18
CA LYS A 3 -10.14 13.23 -56.64
C LYS A 3 -8.64 12.98 -56.77
N ASP A 4 -7.93 13.12 -55.64
CA ASP A 4 -7.07 12.08 -55.07
C ASP A 4 -6.52 12.57 -53.72
N GLY A 5 -7.08 12.01 -52.64
CA GLY A 5 -6.58 12.16 -51.28
C GLY A 5 -5.82 10.90 -50.89
N GLN A 6 -4.52 11.02 -50.66
CA GLN A 6 -3.70 9.96 -50.08
C GLN A 6 -3.66 10.12 -48.56
N LEU A 7 -4.22 9.13 -47.87
CA LEU A 7 -4.09 8.88 -46.44
C LEU A 7 -2.68 8.35 -46.15
N THR A 8 -1.92 9.08 -45.33
CA THR A 8 -0.72 8.56 -44.68
C THR A 8 -1.13 7.74 -43.45
N GLY A 9 -0.95 6.42 -43.52
CA GLY A 9 -1.10 5.53 -42.39
C GLY A 9 0.06 5.69 -41.40
N HIS A 10 -0.26 5.92 -40.13
CA HIS A 10 0.69 5.74 -39.03
C HIS A 10 0.87 4.24 -38.78
N VAL A 11 2.08 3.77 -39.00
CA VAL A 11 2.56 2.43 -38.64
C VAL A 11 2.72 2.39 -37.13
N ALA A 12 2.06 1.44 -36.48
CA ALA A 12 2.30 1.11 -35.08
C ALA A 12 3.70 0.51 -34.94
N GLU A 13 4.55 1.13 -34.13
CA GLU A 13 5.85 0.56 -33.76
C GLU A 13 5.63 -0.67 -32.87
N GLU A 14 6.06 -1.83 -33.36
CA GLU A 14 6.19 -3.07 -32.61
C GLU A 14 7.20 -2.88 -31.48
N TYR A 15 6.72 -3.01 -30.23
CA TYR A 15 7.58 -3.21 -29.07
C TYR A 15 8.28 -4.57 -29.20
N VAL A 16 9.57 -4.53 -29.52
CA VAL A 16 10.46 -5.69 -29.50
C VAL A 16 10.57 -6.19 -28.06
N LYS A 17 10.10 -7.43 -27.82
CA LYS A 17 10.42 -8.19 -26.61
C LYS A 17 11.90 -8.60 -26.67
N ASP A 18 12.69 -8.01 -25.79
CA ASP A 18 14.07 -8.41 -25.58
C ASP A 18 14.09 -9.61 -24.62
N ASP A 19 14.05 -10.82 -25.20
CA ASP A 19 14.24 -12.09 -24.49
C ASP A 19 15.75 -12.31 -24.24
N THR A 20 16.32 -11.57 -23.30
CA THR A 20 17.62 -11.94 -22.72
C THR A 20 17.41 -12.68 -21.40
N GLU A 21 17.44 -14.00 -21.49
CA GLU A 21 17.55 -14.93 -20.36
C GLU A 21 18.87 -14.69 -19.60
N ILE A 22 18.89 -13.69 -18.71
CA ILE A 22 19.93 -13.58 -17.71
C ILE A 22 19.65 -14.65 -16.65
N CYS A 23 20.41 -15.74 -16.70
CA CYS A 23 20.43 -16.77 -15.67
C CYS A 23 20.91 -16.18 -14.33
N PHE A 24 19.99 -15.63 -13.54
CA PHE A 24 20.24 -15.29 -12.15
C PHE A 24 20.40 -16.57 -11.32
N PRO A 25 21.29 -16.59 -10.30
CA PRO A 25 21.45 -17.75 -9.42
C PRO A 25 20.12 -18.15 -8.81
N LYS A 26 19.79 -19.44 -8.89
CA LYS A 26 18.55 -20.03 -8.36
C LYS A 26 18.27 -19.51 -6.95
N ASN A 27 17.14 -18.79 -6.81
CA ASN A 27 16.61 -18.25 -5.57
C ASN A 27 16.76 -19.24 -4.40
N SER A 28 17.65 -18.97 -3.46
CA SER A 28 17.76 -19.71 -2.19
C SER A 28 16.55 -19.48 -1.27
N PHE A 29 15.61 -18.62 -1.66
CA PHE A 29 14.35 -18.37 -0.97
C PHE A 29 13.19 -19.30 -1.38
N GLY A 30 13.32 -20.02 -2.50
CA GLY A 30 12.19 -20.69 -3.17
C GLY A 30 11.58 -21.91 -2.48
N ASN A 31 11.97 -22.25 -1.24
CA ASN A 31 11.44 -23.48 -0.61
C ASN A 31 11.32 -23.48 0.92
N ARG A 32 11.62 -22.37 1.62
CA ARG A 32 11.79 -22.43 3.10
C ARG A 32 10.80 -21.65 3.95
N ASN A 33 9.95 -20.80 3.40
CA ASN A 33 9.18 -19.87 4.21
C ASN A 33 7.67 -20.05 4.05
N LYS A 34 7.12 -21.11 4.66
CA LYS A 34 5.69 -21.16 5.01
C LYS A 34 5.44 -20.02 5.99
N GLY A 35 4.87 -18.92 5.49
CA GLY A 35 4.50 -17.77 6.30
C GLY A 35 3.00 -17.51 6.21
N ASP A 36 2.45 -16.90 7.26
CA ASP A 36 1.06 -16.47 7.30
C ASP A 36 0.94 -15.06 6.71
N TYR A 37 -0.04 -14.86 5.85
CA TYR A 37 -0.36 -13.56 5.25
C TYR A 37 -1.36 -12.83 6.15
N GLU A 38 -0.99 -11.64 6.61
CA GLU A 38 -1.64 -10.97 7.73
C GLU A 38 -2.80 -10.06 7.30
N THR A 39 -3.78 -10.66 6.65
CA THR A 39 -5.09 -10.06 6.41
C THR A 39 -6.06 -10.45 7.53
N GLN A 40 -6.99 -9.58 7.88
CA GLN A 40 -7.99 -9.87 8.92
C GLN A 40 -9.35 -10.12 8.28
N GLU A 41 -9.88 -11.32 8.44
CA GLU A 41 -11.26 -11.65 8.06
C GLU A 41 -12.23 -11.29 9.18
N SER A 42 -13.47 -10.92 8.82
CA SER A 42 -14.52 -10.66 9.80
C SER A 42 -15.88 -11.10 9.30
N GLU A 43 -16.48 -12.09 9.97
CA GLU A 43 -17.81 -12.61 9.65
C GLU A 43 -18.92 -11.63 10.09
N GLY A 44 -18.81 -11.02 11.27
CA GLY A 44 -19.75 -10.00 11.77
C GLY A 44 -19.42 -8.57 11.36
N GLY A 45 -18.56 -8.36 10.35
CA GLY A 45 -18.20 -7.03 9.87
C GLY A 45 -17.35 -6.23 10.86
N GLU A 46 -17.51 -4.91 10.94
CA GLU A 46 -16.67 -4.07 11.82
C GLU A 46 -16.84 -4.38 13.31
N ALA A 47 -18.01 -4.87 13.73
CA ALA A 47 -18.34 -5.13 15.13
C ALA A 47 -17.43 -6.21 15.76
N ASP A 48 -16.92 -7.14 14.95
CA ASP A 48 -16.09 -8.25 15.42
C ASP A 48 -14.59 -7.91 15.43
N LEU A 49 -14.14 -6.82 14.81
CA LEU A 49 -12.73 -6.44 14.73
C LEU A 49 -12.09 -6.29 16.13
N HIS A 50 -12.83 -5.74 17.09
CA HIS A 50 -12.37 -5.64 18.48
C HIS A 50 -12.23 -7.00 19.18
N LYS A 51 -13.02 -8.01 18.80
CA LYS A 51 -12.88 -9.38 19.35
C LYS A 51 -11.56 -10.00 18.91
N TYR A 52 -11.19 -9.81 17.63
CA TYR A 52 -9.91 -10.29 17.10
C TYR A 52 -8.72 -9.55 17.73
N LEU A 53 -8.86 -8.24 17.98
CA LEU A 53 -7.87 -7.47 18.74
C LEU A 53 -7.68 -8.06 20.15
N VAL A 54 -8.75 -8.22 20.94
CA VAL A 54 -8.64 -8.76 22.31
C VAL A 54 -8.11 -10.20 22.32
N GLY A 55 -8.47 -11.01 21.32
CA GLY A 55 -8.07 -12.41 21.19
C GLY A 55 -6.72 -12.66 20.51
N CYS A 56 -5.95 -11.62 20.17
CA CYS A 56 -4.73 -11.78 19.38
C CYS A 56 -3.65 -12.58 20.12
N LYS A 57 -3.24 -13.69 19.52
CA LYS A 57 -2.16 -14.55 20.06
C LYS A 57 -0.77 -14.11 19.62
N LYS A 58 -0.66 -13.41 18.48
CA LYS A 58 0.64 -13.02 17.91
C LYS A 58 1.33 -11.95 18.73
N ASN A 59 0.57 -10.93 19.17
CA ASN A 59 1.07 -9.86 20.04
C ASN A 59 0.14 -9.69 21.23
N PRO A 60 0.21 -10.56 22.26
CA PRO A 60 -0.69 -10.51 23.40
C PRO A 60 -0.68 -9.14 24.11
N GLY A 61 -1.84 -8.51 24.19
CA GLY A 61 -2.02 -7.19 24.78
C GLY A 61 -1.38 -6.02 24.01
N HIS A 62 -0.90 -6.26 22.79
CA HIS A 62 -0.45 -5.24 21.83
C HIS A 62 0.51 -4.19 22.38
N LYS A 63 1.38 -4.54 23.33
CA LYS A 63 2.26 -3.60 24.04
C LYS A 63 3.25 -2.82 23.15
N GLN A 64 3.48 -3.31 21.93
CA GLN A 64 4.38 -2.70 20.94
C GLN A 64 3.64 -1.86 19.88
N PHE A 65 2.31 -1.81 19.95
CA PHE A 65 1.47 -0.97 19.12
C PHE A 65 1.14 0.30 19.89
N ILE A 66 1.51 1.44 19.33
CA ILE A 66 1.32 2.74 19.94
C ILE A 66 0.26 3.48 19.12
N PRO A 67 -0.87 3.89 19.73
CA PRO A 67 -1.85 4.70 19.03
C PRO A 67 -1.19 5.95 18.42
N VAL A 68 -1.58 6.32 17.19
CA VAL A 68 -0.91 7.41 16.46
C VAL A 68 -0.94 8.72 17.23
N ASP A 69 -2.02 9.00 17.95
CA ASP A 69 -2.21 10.19 18.78
C ASP A 69 -1.40 10.17 20.09
N GLU A 70 -1.00 8.98 20.55
CA GLU A 70 -0.14 8.78 21.72
C GLU A 70 1.35 8.68 21.35
N PHE A 71 1.68 8.53 20.06
CA PHE A 71 3.07 8.43 19.61
C PHE A 71 3.85 9.71 19.92
N THR A 72 5.03 9.58 20.51
CA THR A 72 5.91 10.68 20.93
C THR A 72 7.37 10.30 20.65
N LEU A 73 8.28 11.28 20.69
CA LEU A 73 9.72 11.05 20.54
C LEU A 73 10.29 9.98 21.48
N LYS A 74 9.74 9.84 22.70
CA LYS A 74 10.20 8.86 23.70
C LYS A 74 9.89 7.41 23.33
N HIS A 75 9.03 7.19 22.34
CA HIS A 75 8.74 5.86 21.82
C HIS A 75 9.79 5.40 20.79
N LEU A 76 10.67 6.30 20.34
CA LEU A 76 11.81 5.93 19.51
C LEU A 76 12.94 5.37 20.39
N PRO A 77 13.84 4.55 19.84
CA PRO A 77 15.05 4.15 20.55
C PRO A 77 15.90 5.38 20.93
N GLU A 78 16.60 5.34 22.07
CA GLU A 78 17.34 6.50 22.63
C GLU A 78 18.27 7.21 21.63
N GLY A 79 19.02 6.47 20.82
CA GLY A 79 19.88 7.01 19.76
C GLY A 79 19.15 7.53 18.51
N HIS A 80 17.81 7.50 18.51
CA HIS A 80 16.93 7.90 17.41
C HIS A 80 15.80 8.81 17.92
N HIS A 81 15.98 9.49 19.06
CA HIS A 81 15.10 10.59 19.50
C HIS A 81 15.26 11.81 18.59
N ASP A 82 14.97 11.61 17.31
CA ASP A 82 15.18 12.54 16.22
C ASP A 82 13.86 13.17 15.80
N LYS A 83 13.83 14.50 15.75
CA LYS A 83 12.60 15.24 15.44
C LYS A 83 12.14 15.01 14.01
N ASP A 84 13.06 14.97 13.04
CA ASP A 84 12.70 14.72 11.65
C ASP A 84 12.14 13.30 11.50
N LEU A 85 12.66 12.31 12.24
CA LEU A 85 12.18 10.92 12.19
C LEU A 85 10.80 10.79 12.81
N TYR A 86 10.57 11.48 13.93
CA TYR A 86 9.25 11.59 14.52
C TYR A 86 8.25 12.23 13.54
N ASP A 87 8.60 13.36 12.93
CA ASP A 87 7.76 14.03 11.93
C ASP A 87 7.50 13.11 10.73
N PHE A 88 8.49 12.32 10.31
CA PHE A 88 8.38 11.35 9.21
C PHE A 88 7.37 10.24 9.51
N ILE A 89 7.40 9.71 10.74
CA ILE A 89 6.43 8.70 11.20
C ILE A 89 5.03 9.29 11.26
N LYS A 90 4.88 10.53 11.75
CA LYS A 90 3.59 11.22 11.84
C LYS A 90 2.97 11.45 10.46
N VAL A 91 3.73 11.93 9.49
CA VAL A 91 3.22 12.12 8.13
C VAL A 91 2.99 10.78 7.40
N THR A 92 3.77 9.74 7.69
CA THR A 92 3.48 8.37 7.21
C THR A 92 2.13 7.87 7.75
N ALA A 93 1.79 8.21 9.00
CA ALA A 93 0.49 7.88 9.55
C ALA A 93 -0.65 8.58 8.80
N GLU A 94 -0.46 9.81 8.34
CA GLU A 94 -1.45 10.53 7.53
C GLU A 94 -1.65 9.92 6.13
N LEU A 95 -0.60 9.30 5.57
CA LEU A 95 -0.67 8.56 4.30
C LEU A 95 -1.28 7.16 4.46
N THR A 96 -1.26 6.58 5.66
CA THR A 96 -1.73 5.22 5.90
C THR A 96 -3.26 5.17 5.84
N VAL A 97 -3.79 4.22 5.06
CA VAL A 97 -5.23 3.99 4.89
C VAL A 97 -5.61 2.59 5.32
N ARG A 98 -6.85 2.41 5.80
CA ARG A 98 -7.43 1.07 5.97
C ARG A 98 -8.06 0.65 4.65
N VAL A 99 -7.81 -0.59 4.26
CA VAL A 99 -8.35 -1.19 3.04
C VAL A 99 -9.38 -2.23 3.42
N ASP A 100 -10.65 -1.99 3.12
CA ASP A 100 -11.76 -2.88 3.41
C ASP A 100 -12.22 -3.55 2.11
N VAL A 101 -12.03 -4.85 1.97
CA VAL A 101 -12.41 -5.61 0.77
C VAL A 101 -13.56 -6.54 1.11
N LYS A 102 -14.63 -6.50 0.31
CA LYS A 102 -15.88 -7.23 0.60
C LYS A 102 -16.12 -8.44 -0.30
N MET A 103 -15.19 -8.74 -1.19
CA MET A 103 -15.31 -9.79 -2.20
C MET A 103 -13.96 -10.47 -2.42
N SER A 104 -13.98 -11.79 -2.56
CA SER A 104 -12.83 -12.57 -3.00
C SER A 104 -12.99 -12.93 -4.48
N SER A 105 -12.07 -12.50 -5.33
CA SER A 105 -12.17 -12.72 -6.78
C SER A 105 -12.15 -14.20 -7.14
N PRO A 106 -12.96 -14.63 -8.13
CA PRO A 106 -12.88 -15.99 -8.65
C PRO A 106 -11.59 -16.27 -9.43
N HIS A 107 -10.82 -15.23 -9.77
CA HIS A 107 -9.58 -15.34 -10.53
C HIS A 107 -8.33 -15.47 -9.66
N ARG A 108 -8.47 -15.49 -8.32
CA ARG A 108 -7.32 -15.78 -7.44
C ARG A 108 -6.70 -17.11 -7.84
N PRO A 109 -5.36 -17.20 -7.97
CA PRO A 109 -4.70 -18.46 -8.30
C PRO A 109 -4.80 -19.42 -7.12
N GLU A 110 -4.68 -20.72 -7.39
CA GLU A 110 -4.64 -21.72 -6.32
C GLU A 110 -3.36 -21.59 -5.47
N PHE A 111 -2.23 -21.30 -6.10
CA PHE A 111 -0.92 -21.23 -5.47
C PHE A 111 -0.19 -19.92 -5.78
N TRP A 112 0.75 -19.54 -4.92
CA TRP A 112 1.72 -18.51 -5.26
C TRP A 112 2.56 -18.93 -6.47
N PRO A 113 2.95 -17.99 -7.36
CA PRO A 113 3.71 -18.30 -8.57
C PRO A 113 4.96 -19.14 -8.26
N GLN A 114 5.13 -20.25 -8.99
CA GLN A 114 6.28 -21.15 -8.88
C GLN A 114 6.41 -21.85 -7.50
N THR A 115 5.33 -21.94 -6.73
CA THR A 115 5.31 -22.66 -5.45
C THR A 115 4.13 -23.63 -5.38
N THR A 116 4.09 -24.45 -4.33
CA THR A 116 2.90 -25.22 -3.93
C THR A 116 2.18 -24.61 -2.72
N GLN A 117 2.56 -23.38 -2.33
CA GLN A 117 1.95 -22.70 -1.20
C GLN A 117 0.60 -22.10 -1.65
N PRO A 118 -0.51 -22.40 -0.95
CA PRO A 118 -1.82 -21.86 -1.32
C PRO A 118 -1.84 -20.33 -1.31
N TYR A 119 -2.50 -19.74 -2.31
CA TYR A 119 -2.72 -18.30 -2.34
C TYR A 119 -3.82 -17.90 -1.34
N PRO A 120 -3.67 -16.80 -0.59
CA PRO A 120 -4.69 -16.36 0.36
C PRO A 120 -6.06 -16.23 -0.30
N PHE A 121 -7.09 -16.73 0.38
CA PHE A 121 -8.50 -16.65 -0.03
C PHE A 121 -8.90 -17.37 -1.32
N TYR A 122 -8.04 -18.21 -1.90
CA TYR A 122 -8.44 -19.03 -3.06
C TYR A 122 -9.72 -19.86 -2.78
N ASN A 123 -9.79 -20.53 -1.63
CA ASN A 123 -10.95 -21.33 -1.22
C ASN A 123 -12.22 -20.50 -0.90
N MET A 124 -12.10 -19.16 -0.97
CA MET A 124 -13.20 -18.22 -0.80
C MET A 124 -13.61 -17.53 -2.11
N SER A 125 -13.06 -17.99 -3.24
CA SER A 125 -13.41 -17.58 -4.60
C SER A 125 -14.92 -17.38 -4.76
N GLY A 126 -15.31 -16.18 -5.23
CA GLY A 126 -16.72 -15.83 -5.49
C GLY A 126 -17.53 -15.46 -4.25
N LYS A 127 -16.96 -15.51 -3.03
CA LYS A 127 -17.68 -15.22 -1.79
C LYS A 127 -17.53 -13.76 -1.37
N ARG A 128 -18.58 -13.26 -0.71
CA ARG A 128 -18.58 -11.98 0.00
C ARG A 128 -18.23 -12.21 1.46
N ASN A 129 -17.05 -11.75 1.85
CA ASN A 129 -16.55 -11.75 3.22
C ASN A 129 -15.80 -10.43 3.42
N LEU A 130 -16.03 -9.74 4.54
CA LEU A 130 -15.23 -8.57 4.87
C LEU A 130 -13.84 -9.04 5.27
N ARG A 131 -12.85 -8.51 4.59
CA ARG A 131 -11.44 -8.64 4.96
C ARG A 131 -10.77 -7.28 4.94
N THR A 132 -9.93 -7.04 5.92
CA THR A 132 -9.24 -5.76 6.08
C THR A 132 -7.74 -5.94 5.92
N GLY A 133 -7.12 -4.95 5.28
CA GLY A 133 -5.68 -4.73 5.23
C GLY A 133 -5.36 -3.26 5.47
N SER A 134 -4.11 -2.91 5.20
CA SER A 134 -3.60 -1.55 5.22
C SER A 134 -3.10 -1.16 3.83
N GLY A 135 -2.95 0.12 3.58
CA GLY A 135 -2.33 0.65 2.38
C GLY A 135 -1.62 1.96 2.67
N SER A 136 -0.82 2.42 1.71
CA SER A 136 -0.15 3.71 1.78
C SER A 136 -0.54 4.54 0.58
N MET A 137 -1.10 5.72 0.85
CA MET A 137 -1.37 6.71 -0.17
C MET A 137 -0.07 7.21 -0.78
N TRP A 138 -0.12 7.39 -2.09
CA TRP A 138 0.92 7.97 -2.91
C TRP A 138 0.30 8.91 -3.95
N ARG A 139 1.13 9.75 -4.59
CA ARG A 139 0.79 10.64 -5.72
C ARG A 139 -0.62 11.21 -5.70
N VAL A 140 -0.79 12.49 -5.37
CA VAL A 140 -2.09 13.15 -5.43
C VAL A 140 -2.04 14.19 -6.53
N ASN A 141 -2.86 14.01 -7.56
CA ASN A 141 -2.94 14.89 -8.72
C ASN A 141 -4.31 15.56 -8.73
N LYS A 142 -4.31 16.89 -8.84
CA LYS A 142 -5.54 17.65 -9.01
C LYS A 142 -5.84 17.85 -10.50
N PHE A 143 -7.08 17.62 -10.87
CA PHE A 143 -7.59 17.82 -12.21
C PHE A 143 -8.67 18.90 -12.21
N GLN A 144 -8.70 19.66 -13.30
CA GLN A 144 -9.76 20.59 -13.61
C GLN A 144 -10.05 20.54 -15.11
N ASP A 145 -11.31 20.28 -15.49
CA ASP A 145 -11.76 20.23 -16.89
C ASP A 145 -10.94 19.24 -17.76
N GLY A 146 -10.43 18.16 -17.15
CA GLY A 146 -9.56 17.16 -17.79
C GLY A 146 -8.07 17.49 -17.75
N ASP A 147 -7.70 18.71 -17.37
CA ASP A 147 -6.31 19.14 -17.29
C ASP A 147 -5.74 18.90 -15.88
N CYS A 148 -4.57 18.24 -15.82
CA CYS A 148 -3.83 18.12 -14.58
C CYS A 148 -3.18 19.47 -14.23
N THR A 149 -3.52 20.03 -13.06
CA THR A 149 -2.93 21.31 -12.63
C THR A 149 -1.49 21.15 -12.14
N ASP A 150 -1.14 19.96 -11.69
CA ASP A 150 0.20 19.60 -11.21
C ASP A 150 0.89 18.84 -12.35
N LYS A 151 1.83 19.47 -13.05
CA LYS A 151 2.51 18.95 -14.27
C LYS A 151 3.41 17.71 -14.03
N ASP A 152 3.23 17.02 -12.92
CA ASP A 152 4.05 15.93 -12.38
C ASP A 152 3.65 14.55 -12.95
N TYR A 153 3.42 14.42 -14.26
CA TYR A 153 3.50 13.15 -15.02
C TYR A 153 2.24 12.30 -15.28
N GLU A 154 1.01 12.71 -15.00
CA GLU A 154 -0.15 11.85 -15.29
C GLU A 154 -1.23 12.51 -16.15
N PHE A 155 -1.60 11.78 -17.21
CA PHE A 155 -2.79 12.04 -18.01
C PHE A 155 -3.97 11.32 -17.36
N THR A 156 -5.13 11.94 -17.43
CA THR A 156 -6.41 11.31 -17.08
C THR A 156 -7.21 11.11 -18.36
N ASP A 157 -7.93 10.00 -18.47
CA ASP A 157 -8.84 9.75 -19.58
C ASP A 157 -10.20 10.44 -19.39
N TYR A 158 -10.36 11.19 -18.30
CA TYR A 158 -11.61 11.78 -17.88
C TYR A 158 -11.60 13.31 -18.03
N SER A 159 -12.66 13.87 -18.60
CA SER A 159 -12.89 15.33 -18.61
C SER A 159 -13.56 15.84 -17.33
N GLU A 160 -14.13 14.93 -16.54
CA GLU A 160 -14.90 15.21 -15.32
C GLU A 160 -14.62 14.14 -14.25
N CYS A 161 -15.01 14.39 -13.01
CA CYS A 161 -14.77 13.44 -11.93
C CYS A 161 -15.47 12.09 -12.15
N TRP A 162 -14.71 11.00 -12.04
CA TRP A 162 -15.21 9.63 -12.19
C TRP A 162 -15.50 8.92 -10.86
N CYS A 163 -15.58 9.65 -9.74
CA CYS A 163 -16.03 9.08 -8.47
C CYS A 163 -17.49 8.63 -8.58
N ARG A 164 -17.92 7.65 -7.76
CA ARG A 164 -19.27 7.07 -7.83
C ARG A 164 -20.37 8.15 -7.79
N LYS A 165 -20.26 9.11 -6.87
CA LYS A 165 -21.20 10.23 -6.76
C LYS A 165 -21.33 11.04 -8.05
N CYS A 166 -20.22 11.27 -8.77
CA CYS A 166 -20.25 12.05 -10.00
C CYS A 166 -20.71 11.23 -11.21
N GLN A 167 -20.42 9.93 -11.25
CA GLN A 167 -20.93 9.03 -12.29
C GLN A 167 -22.46 8.92 -12.27
N ASP A 168 -23.06 9.02 -11.07
CA ASP A 168 -24.50 8.93 -10.88
C ASP A 168 -25.21 10.31 -10.91
N SER A 169 -24.49 11.40 -11.24
CA SER A 169 -24.97 12.78 -11.16
C SER A 169 -25.10 13.41 -12.55
N ASP A 170 -26.18 14.15 -12.81
CA ASP A 170 -26.33 14.98 -14.04
C ASP A 170 -25.40 16.20 -14.06
N SER A 171 -24.77 16.52 -12.92
CA SER A 171 -23.79 17.59 -12.77
C SER A 171 -22.52 17.04 -12.11
N PRO A 172 -21.70 16.27 -12.84
CA PRO A 172 -20.42 15.78 -12.32
C PRO A 172 -19.48 16.96 -12.01
N SER A 173 -18.56 16.76 -11.05
CA SER A 173 -17.60 17.80 -10.70
C SER A 173 -16.53 17.91 -11.78
N ASN A 174 -16.30 19.11 -12.30
CA ASN A 174 -15.19 19.38 -13.20
C ASN A 174 -13.86 19.57 -12.46
N VAL A 175 -13.84 19.53 -11.13
CA VAL A 175 -12.62 19.53 -10.30
C VAL A 175 -12.57 18.28 -9.44
N TRP A 176 -11.47 17.55 -9.48
CA TRP A 176 -11.27 16.34 -8.67
C TRP A 176 -9.81 16.08 -8.36
N TRP A 177 -9.59 15.08 -7.52
CA TRP A 177 -8.27 14.59 -7.15
C TRP A 177 -8.23 13.10 -7.41
N GLU A 178 -7.20 12.67 -8.14
CA GLU A 178 -6.84 11.26 -8.26
C GLU A 178 -5.64 11.00 -7.38
N PHE A 179 -5.61 9.81 -6.78
CA PHE A 179 -4.47 9.39 -5.98
C PHE A 179 -4.26 7.89 -5.99
N ASP A 180 -3.03 7.49 -5.75
CA ASP A 180 -2.64 6.09 -5.70
C ASP A 180 -2.66 5.57 -4.27
N VAL A 181 -2.93 4.28 -4.13
CA VAL A 181 -2.69 3.54 -2.89
C VAL A 181 -1.94 2.26 -3.21
N TYR A 182 -0.79 2.07 -2.55
CA TYR A 182 -0.08 0.81 -2.58
C TYR A 182 -0.55 -0.08 -1.43
N THR A 183 -0.85 -1.34 -1.75
CA THR A 183 -1.16 -2.40 -0.79
C THR A 183 -0.56 -3.72 -1.27
N ALA A 184 -0.76 -4.81 -0.54
CA ALA A 184 -0.29 -6.13 -0.97
C ALA A 184 -1.25 -6.75 -2.00
N ALA A 185 -0.73 -7.48 -2.99
CA ALA A 185 -1.55 -8.14 -4.02
C ALA A 185 -2.53 -9.15 -3.41
N HIS A 186 -2.14 -9.83 -2.33
CA HIS A 186 -3.07 -10.71 -1.63
C HIS A 186 -4.18 -9.94 -0.88
N VAL A 187 -4.02 -8.64 -0.63
CA VAL A 187 -5.06 -7.75 -0.08
C VAL A 187 -6.01 -7.30 -1.19
N VAL A 188 -5.55 -6.78 -2.32
CA VAL A 188 -6.42 -6.50 -3.48
C VAL A 188 -5.78 -7.13 -4.72
N PHE A 189 -6.44 -8.14 -5.27
CA PHE A 189 -5.88 -9.00 -6.31
C PHE A 189 -6.17 -8.52 -7.73
N ASP A 190 -7.37 -8.02 -7.99
CA ASP A 190 -7.81 -7.60 -9.32
C ASP A 190 -8.92 -6.53 -9.25
N ASP A 191 -9.42 -6.12 -10.42
CA ASP A 191 -10.49 -5.13 -10.53
C ASP A 191 -11.82 -5.59 -9.94
N ILE A 192 -12.08 -6.90 -9.88
CA ILE A 192 -13.27 -7.41 -9.20
C ILE A 192 -13.16 -7.05 -7.73
N GLU A 193 -12.06 -7.37 -7.06
CA GLU A 193 -11.88 -7.01 -5.66
C GLU A 193 -11.82 -5.50 -5.43
N ALA A 194 -11.14 -4.76 -6.31
CA ALA A 194 -11.05 -3.31 -6.23
C ALA A 194 -12.45 -2.65 -6.29
N SER A 195 -13.35 -3.16 -7.15
CA SER A 195 -14.73 -2.64 -7.25
C SER A 195 -15.56 -2.83 -5.97
N TYR A 196 -15.17 -3.77 -5.11
CA TYR A 196 -15.76 -4.05 -3.79
C TYR A 196 -14.88 -3.56 -2.63
N THR A 197 -13.88 -2.74 -2.93
CA THR A 197 -12.97 -2.16 -1.94
C THR A 197 -13.44 -0.78 -1.51
N ILE A 198 -13.34 -0.52 -0.21
CA ILE A 198 -13.54 0.81 0.39
C ILE A 198 -12.26 1.15 1.14
N LEU A 199 -11.76 2.37 0.92
CA LEU A 199 -10.65 2.92 1.68
C LEU A 199 -11.20 3.80 2.79
N ARG A 200 -10.75 3.58 4.03
CA ARG A 200 -11.02 4.49 5.16
C ARG A 200 -9.79 5.35 5.42
N LEU A 201 -9.93 6.64 5.16
CA LEU A 201 -8.89 7.63 5.36
C LEU A 201 -8.94 8.15 6.81
N PHE A 202 -7.79 8.58 7.34
CA PHE A 202 -7.68 9.30 8.62
C PHE A 202 -8.29 8.57 9.84
N TYR A 203 -8.30 7.24 9.84
CA TYR A 203 -8.85 6.45 10.95
C TYR A 203 -7.83 6.25 12.09
N ASP A 204 -7.54 7.33 12.82
CA ASP A 204 -6.56 7.36 13.91
C ASP A 204 -7.11 6.80 15.23
N LYS A 205 -8.41 6.95 15.48
CA LYS A 205 -9.12 6.52 16.69
C LYS A 205 -10.50 5.98 16.33
N TYR A 206 -11.11 5.23 17.26
CA TYR A 206 -12.45 4.65 17.07
C TYR A 206 -13.52 5.70 16.68
N ASP A 207 -13.45 6.89 17.29
CA ASP A 207 -14.35 8.02 17.09
C ASP A 207 -13.91 8.98 15.96
N SER A 208 -12.89 8.62 15.18
CA SER A 208 -12.47 9.43 14.05
C SER A 208 -13.60 9.55 13.01
N PRO A 209 -13.80 10.74 12.42
CA PRO A 209 -14.79 10.95 11.37
C PRO A 209 -14.67 9.90 10.26
N LEU A 210 -15.80 9.41 9.77
CA LEU A 210 -15.82 8.49 8.65
C LEU A 210 -15.51 9.25 7.36
N VAL A 211 -14.29 9.05 6.84
CA VAL A 211 -13.87 9.57 5.55
C VAL A 211 -13.55 8.37 4.65
N SER A 212 -14.41 8.10 3.67
CA SER A 212 -14.31 6.91 2.81
C SER A 212 -14.17 7.24 1.34
N VAL A 213 -13.40 6.43 0.61
CA VAL A 213 -13.33 6.43 -0.85
C VAL A 213 -13.71 5.04 -1.35
N ASP A 214 -14.73 4.96 -2.19
CA ASP A 214 -15.40 3.71 -2.59
C ASP A 214 -15.38 3.47 -4.11
N LYS A 215 -14.68 4.34 -4.85
CA LYS A 215 -14.34 4.16 -6.25
C LYS A 215 -12.84 3.89 -6.35
N VAL A 216 -12.50 2.62 -6.54
CA VAL A 216 -11.14 2.08 -6.58
C VAL A 216 -11.00 1.19 -7.82
N SER A 217 -9.89 1.28 -8.53
CA SER A 217 -9.51 0.39 -9.62
C SER A 217 -8.06 -0.05 -9.49
N VAL A 218 -7.67 -1.16 -10.12
CA VAL A 218 -6.27 -1.58 -10.15
C VAL A 218 -5.54 -0.85 -11.28
N VAL A 219 -4.33 -0.35 -10.99
CA VAL A 219 -3.41 0.17 -12.00
C VAL A 219 -2.44 -0.93 -12.42
N ASP A 220 -1.82 -1.56 -11.42
CA ASP A 220 -0.89 -2.67 -11.60
C ASP A 220 -1.03 -3.65 -10.43
N VAL A 221 -0.81 -4.92 -10.72
CA VAL A 221 -0.76 -5.98 -9.71
C VAL A 221 0.34 -6.97 -10.04
N SER A 222 1.21 -7.20 -9.06
CA SER A 222 2.24 -8.21 -9.14
C SER A 222 2.08 -9.23 -8.01
N ILE A 223 1.54 -10.39 -8.35
CA ILE A 223 1.46 -11.54 -7.43
C ILE A 223 2.86 -11.99 -7.03
N HIS A 224 3.82 -11.97 -7.96
CA HIS A 224 5.19 -12.41 -7.71
C HIS A 224 5.90 -11.53 -6.65
N TYR A 225 5.62 -10.22 -6.67
CA TYR A 225 6.20 -9.27 -5.72
C TYR A 225 5.28 -8.92 -4.55
N ASP A 226 4.06 -9.48 -4.55
CA ASP A 226 2.99 -9.25 -3.59
C ASP A 226 2.65 -7.76 -3.39
N VAL A 227 2.46 -7.04 -4.50
CA VAL A 227 2.10 -5.63 -4.49
C VAL A 227 0.95 -5.34 -5.45
N SER A 228 0.06 -4.45 -5.04
CA SER A 228 -1.02 -3.90 -5.86
C SER A 228 -1.02 -2.38 -5.75
N GLN A 229 -1.05 -1.71 -6.89
CA GLN A 229 -1.25 -0.28 -7.02
C GLN A 229 -2.71 -0.02 -7.38
N LEU A 230 -3.37 0.80 -6.58
CA LEU A 230 -4.79 1.13 -6.72
C LEU A 230 -4.94 2.59 -7.11
N LYS A 231 -5.78 2.88 -8.10
CA LYS A 231 -6.20 4.24 -8.46
C LYS A 231 -7.49 4.59 -7.73
N CYS A 232 -7.50 5.76 -7.12
CA CYS A 232 -8.60 6.24 -6.29
C CYS A 232 -8.98 7.66 -6.69
N VAL A 233 -10.20 8.09 -6.36
CA VAL A 233 -10.71 9.41 -6.74
C VAL A 233 -11.59 10.04 -5.67
N THR A 234 -11.50 11.37 -5.53
CA THR A 234 -12.46 12.17 -4.78
C THR A 234 -12.72 13.51 -5.46
N CYS A 235 -13.98 13.97 -5.45
CA CYS A 235 -14.34 15.35 -5.81
C CYS A 235 -14.52 16.26 -4.57
N ASP A 236 -14.29 15.75 -3.37
CA ASP A 236 -14.37 16.57 -2.15
C ASP A 236 -13.13 17.45 -2.04
N LYS A 237 -13.31 18.75 -2.21
CA LYS A 237 -12.24 19.75 -2.17
C LYS A 237 -11.51 19.80 -0.84
N SER A 238 -12.19 19.55 0.28
CA SER A 238 -11.56 19.55 1.60
C SER A 238 -10.63 18.36 1.77
N ILE A 239 -11.07 17.18 1.31
CA ILE A 239 -10.27 15.96 1.33
C ILE A 239 -9.10 16.10 0.35
N GLY A 240 -9.37 16.42 -0.92
CA GLY A 240 -8.35 16.51 -1.96
C GLY A 240 -7.21 17.48 -1.63
N ASN A 241 -7.53 18.69 -1.16
CA ASN A 241 -6.51 19.66 -0.73
C ASN A 241 -5.71 19.15 0.48
N LYS A 242 -6.35 18.44 1.41
CA LYS A 242 -5.66 17.83 2.54
C LYS A 242 -4.69 16.75 2.07
N LEU A 243 -5.08 15.87 1.13
CA LEU A 243 -4.20 14.82 0.59
C LEU A 243 -2.97 15.43 -0.10
N MET A 244 -3.15 16.47 -0.92
CA MET A 244 -2.03 17.18 -1.55
C MET A 244 -1.06 17.78 -0.50
N SER A 245 -1.61 18.39 0.55
CA SER A 245 -0.79 18.95 1.64
C SER A 245 0.02 17.86 2.35
N ILE A 246 -0.58 16.69 2.59
CA ILE A 246 0.09 15.55 3.23
C ILE A 246 1.23 15.04 2.34
N VAL A 247 1.00 14.81 1.05
CA VAL A 247 2.05 14.32 0.13
C VAL A 247 3.19 15.32 0.01
N LYS A 248 2.89 16.63 -0.08
CA LYS A 248 3.91 17.68 -0.08
C LYS A 248 4.73 17.67 1.22
N HIS A 249 4.06 17.53 2.36
CA HIS A 249 4.73 17.45 3.66
C HIS A 249 5.61 16.19 3.75
N TYR A 250 5.11 15.05 3.29
CA TYR A 250 5.84 13.79 3.24
C TYR A 250 7.14 13.93 2.45
N ARG A 251 7.07 14.44 1.21
CA ARG A 251 8.25 14.67 0.36
C ARG A 251 9.31 15.51 1.08
N ASN A 252 8.88 16.62 1.69
CA ASN A 252 9.78 17.52 2.43
C ASN A 252 10.48 16.84 3.61
N VAL A 253 9.75 16.07 4.42
CA VAL A 253 10.31 15.39 5.60
C VAL A 253 11.16 14.19 5.18
N TRP A 254 10.71 13.43 4.18
CA TRP A 254 11.45 12.30 3.64
C TRP A 254 12.83 12.71 3.14
N HIS A 255 12.96 13.83 2.41
CA HIS A 255 14.27 14.33 1.97
C HIS A 255 15.23 14.64 3.13
N LYS A 256 14.71 15.10 4.28
CA LYS A 256 15.57 15.33 5.46
C LYS A 256 16.07 14.01 6.03
N ILE A 257 15.20 13.00 6.11
CA ILE A 257 15.53 11.66 6.59
C ILE A 257 16.51 10.97 5.66
N GLU A 258 16.27 11.01 4.36
CA GLU A 258 17.17 10.42 3.37
C GLU A 258 18.58 10.98 3.54
N ASN A 259 18.74 12.31 3.49
CA ASN A 259 20.04 12.96 3.63
C ASN A 259 20.75 12.60 4.94
N LYS A 260 19.99 12.38 6.02
CA LYS A 260 20.52 12.08 7.34
C LYS A 260 20.93 10.63 7.53
N TYR A 261 20.16 9.69 6.97
CA TYR A 261 20.30 8.26 7.27
C TYR A 261 20.89 7.43 6.13
N ILE A 262 20.93 7.93 4.88
CA ILE A 262 21.45 7.18 3.73
C ILE A 262 22.93 6.78 3.87
N THR A 263 23.72 7.60 4.56
CA THR A 263 25.16 7.37 4.77
C THR A 263 25.46 6.59 6.05
N ALA A 264 24.46 6.30 6.88
CA ALA A 264 24.67 5.83 8.24
C ALA A 264 25.12 4.35 8.34
N ASP A 265 25.40 3.71 7.21
CA ASP A 265 25.61 2.27 7.06
C ASP A 265 24.47 1.44 7.69
N SER A 266 24.49 0.13 7.48
CA SER A 266 23.54 -0.82 8.09
C SER A 266 23.55 -0.87 9.64
N LYS A 267 24.14 0.12 10.34
CA LYS A 267 24.32 0.17 11.80
C LYS A 267 23.01 0.44 12.56
N HIS A 268 22.13 1.28 12.01
CA HIS A 268 20.94 1.71 12.73
C HIS A 268 19.80 0.67 12.63
N LYS A 269 19.63 0.07 11.45
CA LYS A 269 18.59 -0.91 11.07
C LYS A 269 17.18 -0.61 11.58
N ILE A 270 16.84 0.65 11.87
CA ILE A 270 15.54 0.98 12.44
C ILE A 270 14.46 0.77 11.36
N ASN A 271 13.36 0.16 11.77
CA ASN A 271 12.21 -0.09 10.92
C ASN A 271 10.94 0.30 11.66
N PHE A 272 10.04 1.02 11.00
CA PHE A 272 8.73 1.30 11.57
C PHE A 272 7.62 0.99 10.57
N ILE A 273 6.44 0.69 11.10
CA ILE A 273 5.23 0.44 10.31
C ILE A 273 4.08 1.19 10.97
N VAL A 274 3.33 1.92 10.16
CA VAL A 274 2.02 2.45 10.56
C VAL A 274 0.97 1.62 9.84
N SER A 275 0.03 1.02 10.57
CA SER A 275 -0.95 0.09 10.00
C SER A 275 -2.26 0.07 10.79
N HIS A 276 -3.23 -0.67 10.27
CA HIS A 276 -4.51 -0.97 10.89
C HIS A 276 -4.55 -2.43 11.39
N PRO A 277 -3.87 -2.77 12.50
CA PRO A 277 -3.92 -4.11 13.04
C PRO A 277 -5.37 -4.48 13.37
N HIS A 278 -5.78 -5.65 12.91
CA HIS A 278 -7.13 -6.20 12.95
C HIS A 278 -8.20 -5.32 12.29
N GLY A 279 -7.82 -4.42 11.38
CA GLY A 279 -8.76 -3.44 10.81
C GLY A 279 -9.21 -2.34 11.79
N CYS A 280 -8.57 -2.26 12.96
CA CYS A 280 -8.86 -1.27 13.99
C CYS A 280 -8.19 0.09 13.69
N SER A 281 -8.21 1.01 14.65
CA SER A 281 -7.58 2.32 14.53
C SER A 281 -6.07 2.23 14.30
N LYS A 282 -5.50 3.23 13.61
CA LYS A 282 -4.08 3.22 13.24
C LYS A 282 -3.16 3.08 14.45
N GLN A 283 -2.14 2.26 14.28
CA GLN A 283 -1.09 2.03 15.26
C GLN A 283 0.28 2.22 14.62
N VAL A 284 1.22 2.76 15.41
CA VAL A 284 2.64 2.83 15.09
C VAL A 284 3.35 1.67 15.80
N SER A 285 4.22 0.99 15.07
CA SER A 285 5.13 -0.02 15.62
C SER A 285 6.55 0.31 15.21
N VAL A 286 7.50 0.16 16.13
CA VAL A 286 8.93 0.44 15.90
C VAL A 286 9.73 -0.82 16.23
N GLY A 287 10.68 -1.15 15.37
CA GLY A 287 11.51 -2.33 15.49
C GLY A 287 12.74 -2.21 14.61
N ARG A 288 13.22 -3.35 14.10
CA ARG A 288 14.44 -3.40 13.30
C ARG A 288 14.29 -4.33 12.12
N TRP A 289 14.82 -3.93 10.97
CA TRP A 289 15.03 -4.86 9.86
C TRP A 289 16.26 -5.72 10.12
N LYS A 290 16.27 -6.93 9.54
CA LYS A 290 17.27 -7.97 9.79
C LYS A 290 18.07 -8.24 8.53
N GLU A 291 17.40 -8.80 7.53
CA GLU A 291 18.01 -9.27 6.29
C GLU A 291 17.31 -8.64 5.09
N LYS A 292 18.11 -8.29 4.06
CA LYS A 292 17.68 -7.88 2.73
C LYS A 292 17.90 -9.07 1.79
N HIS A 293 16.86 -9.47 1.08
CA HIS A 293 16.87 -10.60 0.16
C HIS A 293 16.58 -10.11 -1.25
N TYR A 294 17.35 -10.56 -2.23
CA TYR A 294 17.11 -10.23 -3.62
C TYR A 294 16.09 -11.20 -4.23
N VAL A 295 15.14 -10.64 -4.98
CA VAL A 295 14.13 -11.36 -5.76
C VAL A 295 14.22 -10.79 -7.18
N GLY A 296 15.09 -11.38 -8.00
CA GLY A 296 15.50 -10.77 -9.27
C GLY A 296 16.20 -9.43 -9.04
N VAL A 297 15.68 -8.37 -9.67
CA VAL A 297 16.17 -6.99 -9.51
C VAL A 297 15.54 -6.26 -8.31
N LYS A 298 14.55 -6.85 -7.66
CA LYS A 298 13.86 -6.28 -6.50
C LYS A 298 14.42 -6.81 -5.18
N SER A 299 14.05 -6.17 -4.09
CA SER A 299 14.48 -6.51 -2.74
C SER A 299 13.29 -6.72 -1.80
N LYS A 300 13.43 -7.71 -0.91
CA LYS A 300 12.51 -8.05 0.18
C LYS A 300 13.24 -7.98 1.51
N PHE A 301 12.54 -7.57 2.57
CA PHE A 301 13.13 -7.42 3.89
C PHE A 301 12.45 -8.34 4.90
N THR A 302 13.23 -8.81 5.87
CA THR A 302 12.72 -9.39 7.12
C THR A 302 12.94 -8.42 8.28
N TYR A 303 12.04 -8.41 9.27
CA TYR A 303 12.09 -7.46 10.38
C TYR A 303 11.38 -7.96 11.63
N THR A 304 11.67 -7.34 12.77
CA THR A 304 11.06 -7.62 14.08
C THR A 304 9.97 -6.62 14.47
N THR A 305 9.69 -5.63 13.61
CA THR A 305 8.63 -4.63 13.86
C THR A 305 7.28 -5.31 13.91
N SER A 306 6.52 -5.10 14.98
CA SER A 306 5.31 -5.86 15.29
C SER A 306 4.19 -5.59 14.30
N THR A 307 3.54 -6.67 13.85
CA THR A 307 2.39 -6.64 12.94
C THR A 307 1.38 -7.69 13.40
N CYS A 308 0.14 -7.53 12.98
CA CYS A 308 -0.95 -8.47 13.23
C CYS A 308 -1.76 -8.67 11.94
N PRO A 309 -2.66 -9.67 11.86
CA PRO A 309 -3.71 -9.69 10.85
C PRO A 309 -4.34 -8.32 10.69
N GLY A 310 -4.52 -7.81 9.46
CA GLY A 310 -4.92 -6.43 9.15
C GLY A 310 -3.76 -5.49 8.78
N SER A 311 -2.52 -5.84 9.15
CA SER A 311 -1.33 -5.05 8.81
C SER A 311 -0.84 -5.26 7.37
N SER A 312 -1.26 -6.33 6.67
CA SER A 312 -0.85 -6.58 5.28
C SER A 312 -1.13 -5.38 4.38
N GLY A 313 -0.18 -5.01 3.54
CA GLY A 313 -0.23 -3.85 2.66
C GLY A 313 0.28 -2.54 3.27
N ALA A 314 0.53 -2.48 4.58
CA ALA A 314 1.15 -1.30 5.20
C ALA A 314 2.57 -1.06 4.67
N HIS A 315 2.97 0.19 4.47
CA HIS A 315 4.32 0.51 4.00
C HIS A 315 5.38 0.20 5.09
N VAL A 316 6.44 -0.47 4.68
CA VAL A 316 7.56 -0.91 5.53
C VAL A 316 8.69 0.10 5.43
N GLN A 317 8.82 0.94 6.45
CA GLN A 317 9.79 2.04 6.45
C GLN A 317 11.11 1.60 7.09
N CYS A 318 12.00 1.05 6.26
CA CYS A 318 13.31 0.54 6.64
C CYS A 318 14.38 1.66 6.61
N VAL A 319 14.29 2.66 7.48
CA VAL A 319 15.15 3.87 7.50
C VAL A 319 16.63 3.59 7.17
N GLY A 320 17.16 4.38 6.22
CA GLY A 320 18.56 4.31 5.78
C GLY A 320 18.76 3.74 4.38
N TYR A 321 17.74 3.20 3.72
CA TYR A 321 17.80 3.00 2.27
C TYR A 321 17.01 4.07 1.52
N ASN A 322 17.28 4.18 0.22
CA ASN A 322 16.58 5.10 -0.65
C ASN A 322 15.23 4.49 -1.07
N TYR A 323 14.15 5.12 -0.61
CA TYR A 323 12.77 4.69 -0.80
C TYR A 323 11.90 5.73 -1.48
N CYS A 324 12.46 6.72 -2.19
CA CYS A 324 11.64 7.82 -2.75
C CYS A 324 10.41 7.30 -3.53
N TYR A 325 10.51 6.09 -4.09
CA TYR A 325 9.49 5.44 -4.88
C TYR A 325 9.29 3.96 -4.53
N SER A 326 9.62 3.54 -3.30
CA SER A 326 9.49 2.13 -2.95
C SER A 326 8.06 1.78 -2.58
N ASP A 327 7.57 0.70 -3.18
CA ASP A 327 6.29 0.06 -2.93
C ASP A 327 6.44 -1.09 -1.90
N LEU A 328 7.36 -0.95 -0.93
CA LEU A 328 7.70 -2.00 0.02
C LEU A 328 6.58 -2.19 1.06
N VAL A 329 5.62 -3.04 0.75
CA VAL A 329 4.47 -3.32 1.63
C VAL A 329 4.73 -4.52 2.55
N HIS A 330 4.12 -4.53 3.74
CA HIS A 330 4.11 -5.67 4.63
C HIS A 330 3.28 -6.80 4.01
N SER A 331 3.83 -8.01 3.99
CA SER A 331 3.18 -9.16 3.35
C SER A 331 2.72 -10.20 4.37
N GLY A 332 3.57 -10.53 5.33
CA GLY A 332 3.20 -11.50 6.35
C GLY A 332 4.31 -11.81 7.34
N SER A 333 4.23 -12.99 7.96
CA SER A 333 5.16 -13.42 8.99
C SER A 333 5.65 -14.86 8.82
N LEU A 334 6.91 -15.09 9.15
CA LEU A 334 7.58 -16.38 9.12
C LEU A 334 7.29 -17.14 10.41
N GLN A 335 7.41 -18.47 10.36
CA GLN A 335 7.34 -19.34 11.54
C GLN A 335 8.39 -19.00 12.61
N SER A 336 9.50 -18.36 12.23
CA SER A 336 10.52 -17.86 13.16
C SER A 336 10.04 -16.67 14.01
N GLY A 337 8.87 -16.11 13.72
CA GLY A 337 8.33 -14.91 14.33
C GLY A 337 8.81 -13.61 13.68
N LEU A 338 9.69 -13.67 12.67
CA LEU A 338 10.06 -12.50 11.88
C LEU A 338 8.98 -12.16 10.87
N ASN A 339 8.74 -10.87 10.68
CA ASN A 339 7.85 -10.37 9.63
C ASN A 339 8.62 -10.17 8.33
N PHE A 340 7.92 -10.12 7.21
CA PHE A 340 8.52 -9.91 5.90
C PHE A 340 7.66 -9.01 5.00
N SER A 341 8.34 -8.30 4.08
CA SER A 341 7.69 -7.46 3.07
C SER A 341 7.38 -8.21 1.77
N GLY A 342 6.64 -7.57 0.88
CA GLY A 342 6.72 -7.82 -0.56
C GLY A 342 8.10 -7.47 -1.12
N ALA A 343 8.24 -7.50 -2.44
CA ALA A 343 9.48 -7.14 -3.12
C ALA A 343 9.32 -5.83 -3.90
N SER A 344 10.19 -4.87 -3.62
CA SER A 344 10.20 -3.53 -4.24
C SER A 344 11.57 -3.23 -4.81
N SER A 345 11.65 -2.31 -5.76
CA SER A 345 12.92 -1.65 -6.09
C SER A 345 13.38 -0.85 -4.87
N VAL A 346 14.55 -1.18 -4.33
CA VAL A 346 15.16 -0.48 -3.19
C VAL A 346 16.65 -0.32 -3.48
N LEU A 347 17.04 0.93 -3.73
CA LEU A 347 18.43 1.31 -4.04
C LEU A 347 19.27 1.33 -2.76
#